data_AF-A0A6N9AAY3-F1
#
_entry.id   AF-A0A6N9AAY3-F1
#
_cell.length_a   1.000
_cell.length_b   1.000
_cell.length_c   1.000
_cell.angle_alpha   90.00
_cell.angle_beta   90.00
_cell.angle_gamma   90.00
#
_symmetry.space_group_name_H-M   'P 1'
#
loop_
_entity.id
_entity.type
_entity.pdbx_description
1 polymer ?
#
loop_
_entity_poly.entity_id
_entity_poly.type
_entity_poly.pdbx_seq_one_letter_code
_entity_poly.pdbx_strand_id
1 'polypeptide(L)'
;MSFWPVFAMWMAMTAIMMGPVVYPWLRALDRIAPASRHSVIPFAGGYILAWAGFSAVAAAVHVTLSALSLPVPFAMDAPVLSAAALGLAGTFQFTRLKEACLSHCRSPAGFLLTRWRPGAAASTRLGLEHGLYCVGCCWALMALALAVGMIDLLWMGLLMAVMVAETTLPFGARLTRPLGFTLLTAGAAVLVMSQFVN
;
A
#
# COMPACT_ATOMS: atom_id res chain seq x y z
N MET A 1 3.00 20.09 12.75
CA MET A 1 1.93 19.08 12.95
C MET A 1 2.36 18.09 14.01
N SER A 2 1.47 17.65 14.89
CA SER A 2 1.79 16.59 15.87
C SER A 2 1.76 15.21 15.21
N PHE A 3 2.57 14.28 15.71
CA PHE A 3 2.70 12.93 15.15
C PHE A 3 1.42 12.10 15.25
N TRP A 4 0.76 12.11 16.41
CA TRP A 4 -0.38 11.22 16.68
C TRP A 4 -1.59 11.42 15.75
N PRO A 5 -2.05 12.65 15.44
CA PRO A 5 -3.13 12.85 14.48
C PRO A 5 -2.76 12.40 13.06
N VAL A 6 -1.52 12.66 12.65
CA VAL A 6 -1.02 12.26 11.33
C VAL A 6 -0.95 10.74 11.23
N PHE A 7 -0.46 10.07 12.28
CA PHE A 7 -0.46 8.62 12.38
C PHE A 7 -1.87 8.03 12.29
N ALA A 8 -2.84 8.58 13.04
CA ALA A 8 -4.21 8.10 13.02
C ALA A 8 -4.85 8.23 11.62
N MET A 9 -4.58 9.34 10.93
CA MET A 9 -5.02 9.56 9.55
C MET A 9 -4.42 8.54 8.58
N TRP A 10 -3.10 8.31 8.62
CA TRP A 10 -2.44 7.28 7.80
C TRP A 10 -2.97 5.88 8.09
N MET A 11 -3.20 5.58 9.36
CA MET A 11 -3.77 4.30 9.79
C MET A 11 -5.19 4.11 9.26
N ALA A 12 -6.04 5.14 9.33
CA ALA A 12 -7.40 5.10 8.78
C ALA A 12 -7.38 4.91 7.26
N MET A 13 -6.56 5.69 6.55
CA MET A 13 -6.41 5.59 5.10
C MET A 13 -5.98 4.19 4.67
N THR A 14 -4.93 3.66 5.28
CA THR A 14 -4.42 2.32 4.96
C THR A 14 -5.43 1.23 5.28
N ALA A 15 -6.13 1.31 6.42
CA ALA A 15 -7.18 0.36 6.77
C ALA A 15 -8.32 0.34 5.74
N ILE A 16 -8.75 1.52 5.26
CA ILE A 16 -9.80 1.64 4.23
C ILE A 16 -9.33 1.04 2.90
N MET A 17 -8.15 1.44 2.41
CA MET A 17 -7.66 1.03 1.09
C MET A 17 -7.27 -0.45 1.05
N MET A 18 -6.76 -0.99 2.16
CA MET A 18 -6.22 -2.34 2.24
C MET A 18 -7.21 -3.38 2.76
N GLY A 19 -8.36 -2.93 3.27
CA GLY A 19 -9.46 -3.81 3.68
C GLY A 19 -9.92 -4.75 2.56
N PRO A 20 -10.21 -4.26 1.35
CA PRO A 20 -10.62 -5.14 0.24
C PRO A 20 -9.53 -6.07 -0.25
N VAL A 21 -8.25 -5.69 -0.12
CA VAL A 21 -7.10 -6.52 -0.50
C VAL A 21 -6.99 -7.76 0.40
N VAL A 22 -7.23 -7.60 1.71
CA VAL A 22 -7.16 -8.71 2.68
C VAL A 22 -8.44 -9.56 2.71
N TYR A 23 -9.56 -9.07 2.18
CA TYR A 23 -10.85 -9.77 2.24
C TYR A 23 -10.83 -11.21 1.66
N PRO A 24 -10.24 -11.49 0.49
CA PRO A 24 -10.14 -12.87 -0.04
C PRO A 24 -9.37 -13.81 0.89
N TRP A 25 -8.37 -13.29 1.61
CA TRP A 25 -7.58 -14.06 2.58
C TRP A 25 -8.38 -14.41 3.83
N LEU A 26 -9.14 -13.46 4.37
CA LEU A 26 -10.03 -13.71 5.51
C LEU A 26 -11.08 -14.77 5.14
N ARG A 27 -11.65 -14.70 3.94
CA ARG A 27 -12.63 -15.68 3.42
C ARG A 27 -12.01 -17.06 3.20
N ALA A 28 -10.78 -17.12 2.70
CA ALA A 28 -10.07 -18.38 2.52
C ALA A 28 -9.74 -19.05 3.86
N LEU A 29 -9.27 -18.27 4.84
CA LEU A 29 -8.97 -18.73 6.19
C LEU A 29 -10.21 -19.26 6.91
N ASP A 30 -11.34 -18.56 6.76
CA ASP A 30 -12.64 -18.95 7.34
C ASP A 30 -13.13 -20.32 6.81
N ARG A 31 -12.89 -20.61 5.52
CA ARG A 31 -13.30 -21.87 4.87
C ARG A 31 -12.48 -23.08 5.32
N ILE A 32 -11.17 -22.92 5.52
CA ILE A 32 -10.27 -24.05 5.83
C ILE A 32 -10.25 -24.42 7.32
N ALA A 33 -10.74 -23.54 8.19
CA ALA A 33 -10.67 -23.74 9.63
C ALA A 33 -11.98 -23.36 10.34
N PRO A 34 -13.14 -23.99 10.04
CA PRO A 34 -14.50 -23.53 10.42
C PRO A 34 -14.78 -23.30 11.92
N ALA A 35 -13.90 -23.69 12.85
CA ALA A 35 -13.87 -23.17 14.23
C ALA A 35 -13.26 -21.74 14.32
N SER A 36 -13.39 -20.96 13.24
CA SER A 36 -12.45 -19.97 12.69
C SER A 36 -12.40 -18.60 13.35
N ARG A 37 -13.39 -18.22 14.17
CA ARG A 37 -13.43 -16.88 14.77
C ARG A 37 -12.15 -16.62 15.60
N HIS A 38 -11.59 -17.67 16.18
CA HIS A 38 -10.31 -17.67 16.91
C HIS A 38 -9.06 -17.55 16.02
N SER A 39 -9.15 -17.67 14.70
CA SER A 39 -8.02 -17.56 13.75
C SER A 39 -8.09 -16.29 12.89
N VAL A 40 -9.31 -15.85 12.54
CA VAL A 40 -9.52 -14.63 11.73
C VAL A 40 -9.13 -13.37 12.49
N ILE A 41 -9.54 -13.23 13.77
CA ILE A 41 -9.23 -12.04 14.56
C ILE A 41 -7.71 -11.90 14.80
N PRO A 42 -6.99 -12.95 15.23
CA PRO A 42 -5.54 -12.84 15.39
C PRO A 42 -4.81 -12.58 14.07
N PHE A 43 -5.24 -13.19 12.96
CA PHE A 43 -4.70 -12.89 11.63
C PHE A 43 -4.88 -11.41 11.26
N ALA A 44 -6.10 -10.88 11.41
CA ALA A 44 -6.36 -9.47 11.16
C ALA A 44 -5.52 -8.57 12.08
N GLY A 45 -5.32 -8.94 13.35
CA GLY A 45 -4.44 -8.23 14.28
C GLY A 45 -2.99 -8.17 13.81
N GLY A 46 -2.44 -9.28 13.33
CA GLY A 46 -1.08 -9.31 12.76
C GLY A 46 -0.95 -8.46 11.49
N TYR A 47 -1.97 -8.50 10.63
CA TYR A 47 -2.02 -7.69 9.41
C TYR A 47 -2.06 -6.19 9.72
N ILE A 48 -2.92 -5.79 10.65
CA ILE A 48 -3.05 -4.41 11.14
C ILE A 48 -1.73 -3.95 11.78
N LEU A 49 -1.03 -4.82 12.50
CA LEU A 49 0.28 -4.50 13.10
C LEU A 49 1.33 -4.14 12.05
N ALA A 50 1.39 -4.87 10.92
CA ALA A 50 2.30 -4.52 9.81
C ALA A 50 1.97 -3.13 9.23
N TRP A 51 0.68 -2.83 9.03
CA TRP A 51 0.22 -1.54 8.52
C TRP A 51 0.38 -0.40 9.51
N ALA A 52 0.29 -0.67 10.81
CA ALA A 52 0.64 0.30 11.85
C ALA A 52 2.12 0.69 11.77
N GLY A 53 3.02 -0.27 11.53
CA GLY A 53 4.44 0.00 11.27
C GLY A 53 4.65 0.92 10.07
N PHE A 54 4.00 0.61 8.93
CA PHE A 54 4.03 1.48 7.76
C PHE A 54 3.48 2.88 8.05
N SER A 55 2.33 2.97 8.73
CA SER A 55 1.67 4.24 9.06
C SER A 55 2.51 5.11 10.00
N ALA A 56 3.26 4.49 10.92
CA ALA A 56 4.21 5.19 11.78
C ALA A 56 5.35 5.82 10.98
N VAL A 57 5.93 5.07 10.03
CA VAL A 57 6.97 5.58 9.12
C VAL A 57 6.41 6.71 8.25
N ALA A 58 5.24 6.51 7.64
CA ALA A 58 4.61 7.50 6.79
C ALA A 58 4.26 8.79 7.56
N ALA A 59 3.79 8.67 8.80
CA ALA A 59 3.52 9.81 9.66
C ALA A 59 4.79 10.54 10.08
N ALA A 60 5.88 9.82 10.39
CA ALA A 60 7.16 10.43 10.68
C ALA A 60 7.68 11.23 9.47
N VAL A 61 7.65 10.62 8.27
CA VAL A 61 8.02 11.30 7.02
C VAL A 61 7.18 12.55 6.79
N HIS A 62 5.85 12.45 6.92
CA HIS A 62 4.95 13.59 6.75
C HIS A 62 5.31 14.71 7.74
N VAL A 63 5.46 14.42 9.03
CA VAL A 63 5.80 15.42 10.05
C VAL A 63 7.16 16.06 9.78
N THR A 64 8.17 15.29 9.38
CA THR A 64 9.49 15.81 9.03
C THR A 64 9.44 16.72 7.81
N LEU A 65 8.72 16.35 6.76
CA LEU A 65 8.52 17.19 5.58
C LEU A 65 7.85 18.52 5.97
N SER A 66 6.79 18.48 6.79
CA SER A 66 6.13 19.69 7.28
C SER A 66 7.03 20.55 8.16
N ALA A 67 7.91 19.94 8.97
CA ALA A 67 8.88 20.66 9.80
C ALA A 67 9.98 21.35 8.96
N LEU A 68 10.30 20.80 7.78
CA LEU A 68 11.21 21.40 6.80
C LEU A 68 10.51 22.42 5.88
N SER A 69 9.25 22.79 6.19
CA SER A 69 8.43 23.68 5.36
C SER A 69 8.23 23.19 3.93
N LEU A 70 8.36 21.88 3.69
CA LEU A 70 8.00 21.27 2.41
C LEU A 70 6.49 21.05 2.36
N PRO A 71 5.83 21.38 1.24
CA PRO A 71 4.37 21.26 1.13
C PRO A 71 3.98 19.77 1.19
N VAL A 72 2.89 19.47 1.89
CA VAL A 72 2.25 18.14 1.84
C VAL A 72 0.73 18.39 1.79
N PRO A 73 0.05 18.03 0.69
CA PRO A 73 0.57 17.37 -0.51
C PRO A 73 1.56 18.22 -1.32
N PHE A 74 2.45 17.55 -2.06
CA PHE A 74 3.39 18.22 -2.96
C PHE A 74 2.65 18.97 -4.09
N ALA A 75 1.65 18.33 -4.70
CA ALA A 75 0.79 18.89 -5.75
C ALA A 75 1.55 19.79 -6.76
N MET A 76 0.94 20.91 -7.16
CA MET A 76 1.58 21.92 -8.02
C MET A 76 2.56 22.81 -7.27
N ASP A 77 2.52 22.80 -5.93
CA ASP A 77 3.37 23.64 -5.08
C ASP A 77 4.82 23.11 -4.98
N ALA A 78 5.02 21.82 -5.24
CA ALA A 78 6.33 21.17 -5.31
C ALA A 78 6.39 20.14 -6.46
N PRO A 79 6.44 20.60 -7.72
CA PRO A 79 6.39 19.72 -8.89
C PRO A 79 7.56 18.74 -8.95
N VAL A 80 8.74 19.14 -8.46
CA VAL A 80 9.92 18.26 -8.37
C VAL A 80 9.69 17.10 -7.39
N LEU A 81 9.08 17.36 -6.22
CA LEU A 81 8.76 16.32 -5.24
C LEU A 81 7.63 15.40 -5.75
N SER A 82 6.61 15.98 -6.40
CA SER A 82 5.54 15.23 -7.08
C SER A 82 6.10 14.28 -8.14
N ALA A 83 6.98 14.78 -9.01
CA ALA A 83 7.63 13.98 -10.04
C ALA A 83 8.57 12.92 -9.46
N ALA A 84 9.31 13.24 -8.39
CA ALA A 84 10.16 12.27 -7.70
C ALA A 84 9.33 11.13 -7.09
N ALA A 85 8.18 11.43 -6.47
CA ALA A 85 7.28 10.43 -5.92
C ALA A 85 6.67 9.55 -7.03
N LEU A 86 6.21 10.15 -8.14
CA LEU A 86 5.73 9.45 -9.33
C LEU A 86 6.82 8.56 -9.95
N GLY A 87 8.04 9.07 -10.05
CA GLY A 87 9.21 8.35 -10.52
C GLY A 87 9.58 7.17 -9.62
N LEU A 88 9.58 7.36 -8.30
CA LEU A 88 9.81 6.30 -7.32
C LEU A 88 8.74 5.21 -7.43
N ALA A 89 7.48 5.59 -7.47
CA ALA A 89 6.39 4.63 -7.61
C ALA A 89 6.46 3.89 -8.96
N GLY A 90 6.72 4.60 -10.06
CA GLY A 90 6.82 4.05 -11.40
C GLY A 90 8.01 3.10 -11.58
N THR A 91 9.20 3.48 -11.10
CA THR A 91 10.38 2.59 -11.12
C THR A 91 10.18 1.36 -10.23
N PHE A 92 9.53 1.52 -9.08
CA PHE A 92 9.22 0.42 -8.17
C PHE A 92 8.37 -0.68 -8.84
N GLN A 93 7.49 -0.31 -9.79
CA GLN A 93 6.67 -1.26 -10.55
C GLN A 93 7.50 -2.32 -11.29
N PHE A 94 8.72 -2.00 -11.71
CA PHE A 94 9.58 -2.89 -12.49
C PHE A 94 10.55 -3.70 -11.63
N THR A 95 10.51 -3.54 -10.31
CA THR A 95 11.46 -4.20 -9.41
C THR A 95 11.12 -5.67 -9.20
N ARG A 96 12.17 -6.50 -9.08
CA ARG A 96 12.02 -7.91 -8.66
C ARG A 96 11.41 -8.03 -7.27
N LEU A 97 11.65 -7.03 -6.40
CA LEU A 97 11.03 -6.98 -5.07
C LEU A 97 9.51 -6.90 -5.18
N LYS A 98 8.98 -6.00 -6.01
CA LYS A 98 7.53 -5.91 -6.22
C LYS A 98 6.97 -7.22 -6.77
N GLU A 99 7.60 -7.79 -7.79
CA GLU A 99 7.16 -9.06 -8.39
C GLU A 99 7.14 -10.21 -7.38
N ALA A 100 8.19 -10.31 -6.56
CA ALA A 100 8.28 -11.32 -5.51
C ALA A 100 7.20 -11.12 -4.42
N CYS A 101 7.01 -9.91 -3.89
CA CYS A 101 5.97 -9.64 -2.90
C CYS A 101 4.57 -9.86 -3.47
N LEU A 102 4.31 -9.38 -4.69
CA LEU A 102 3.01 -9.47 -5.35
C LEU A 102 2.61 -10.92 -5.63
N SER A 103 3.55 -11.79 -5.99
CA SER A 103 3.25 -13.22 -6.20
C SER A 103 2.72 -13.90 -4.93
N HIS A 104 3.27 -13.54 -3.76
CA HIS A 104 2.80 -14.03 -2.46
C HIS A 104 1.44 -13.44 -2.08
N CYS A 105 1.25 -12.13 -2.27
CA CYS A 105 -0.02 -11.45 -1.95
C CYS A 105 -1.22 -12.01 -2.73
N ARG A 106 -0.98 -12.52 -3.94
CA ARG A 106 -2.01 -13.05 -4.85
C ARG A 106 -2.37 -14.52 -4.62
N SER A 107 -1.61 -15.26 -3.81
CA SER A 107 -1.76 -16.71 -3.64
C SER A 107 -2.25 -17.12 -2.25
N PRO A 108 -3.53 -16.87 -1.90
CA PRO A 108 -4.05 -17.22 -0.57
C PRO A 108 -3.98 -18.73 -0.30
N ALA A 109 -4.35 -19.58 -1.27
CA ALA A 109 -4.35 -21.03 -1.09
C ALA A 109 -2.94 -21.59 -0.87
N GLY A 110 -1.97 -21.22 -1.69
CA GLY A 110 -0.58 -21.73 -1.57
C GLY A 110 0.06 -21.35 -0.24
N PHE A 111 -0.21 -20.14 0.24
CA PHE A 111 0.34 -19.66 1.51
C PHE A 111 -0.34 -20.29 2.72
N LEU A 112 -1.67 -20.41 2.69
CA LEU A 112 -2.43 -21.06 3.77
C LEU A 112 -2.08 -22.55 3.85
N LEU A 113 -2.00 -23.27 2.74
CA LEU A 113 -1.68 -24.70 2.73
C LEU A 113 -0.26 -25.02 3.25
N THR A 114 0.69 -24.09 3.10
CA THR A 114 2.09 -24.30 3.49
C THR A 114 2.43 -23.73 4.87
N ARG A 115 1.76 -22.67 5.31
CA ARG A 115 2.13 -21.93 6.53
C ARG A 115 1.05 -21.89 7.61
N TRP A 116 -0.18 -22.27 7.30
CA TRP A 116 -1.23 -22.28 8.31
C TRP A 116 -0.92 -23.32 9.41
N ARG A 117 -1.10 -22.89 10.66
CA ARG A 117 -1.03 -23.75 11.84
C ARG A 117 -2.16 -23.34 12.79
N PRO A 118 -2.76 -24.30 13.52
CA PRO A 118 -3.78 -23.98 14.51
C PRO A 118 -3.22 -23.10 15.64
N GLY A 119 -4.06 -22.21 16.17
CA GLY A 119 -3.75 -21.35 17.32
C GLY A 119 -3.66 -19.85 16.99
N ALA A 120 -3.96 -19.03 18.01
CA ALA A 120 -4.01 -17.57 17.86
C ALA A 120 -2.64 -16.98 17.51
N ALA A 121 -1.57 -17.39 18.19
CA ALA A 121 -0.21 -16.90 17.92
C ALA A 121 0.27 -17.23 16.50
N ALA A 122 -0.02 -18.44 16.01
CA ALA A 122 0.29 -18.83 14.64
C ALA A 122 -0.49 -18.00 13.62
N SER A 123 -1.77 -17.76 13.89
CA SER A 123 -2.62 -16.91 13.04
C SER A 123 -2.14 -15.45 13.02
N THR A 124 -1.75 -14.88 14.17
CA THR A 124 -1.14 -13.53 14.23
C THR A 124 0.14 -13.45 13.43
N ARG A 125 1.03 -14.43 13.57
CA ARG A 125 2.28 -14.49 12.78
C ARG A 125 2.00 -14.57 11.29
N LEU A 126 1.03 -15.38 10.89
CA LEU A 126 0.61 -15.54 9.50
C LEU A 126 0.06 -14.21 8.93
N GLY A 127 -0.76 -13.51 9.71
CA GLY A 127 -1.29 -12.18 9.35
C GLY A 127 -0.20 -11.12 9.24
N LEU A 128 0.77 -11.12 10.16
CA LEU A 128 1.92 -10.23 10.12
C LEU A 128 2.79 -10.49 8.89
N GLU A 129 3.09 -11.75 8.59
CA GLU A 129 3.89 -12.15 7.42
C GLU A 129 3.20 -11.70 6.12
N HIS A 130 1.89 -11.97 5.99
CA HIS A 130 1.11 -11.50 4.85
C HIS A 130 1.06 -9.96 4.77
N GLY A 131 0.88 -9.29 5.91
CA GLY A 131 0.91 -7.83 6.00
C GLY A 131 2.23 -7.24 5.52
N LEU A 132 3.37 -7.84 5.87
CA LEU A 132 4.68 -7.40 5.40
C LEU A 132 4.86 -7.58 3.89
N TYR A 133 4.36 -8.67 3.30
CA TYR A 133 4.34 -8.81 1.83
C TYR A 133 3.43 -7.76 1.17
N CYS A 134 2.26 -7.48 1.77
CA CYS A 134 1.30 -6.49 1.26
C CYS A 134 1.88 -5.07 1.29
N VAL A 135 2.50 -4.68 2.41
CA VAL A 135 3.28 -3.44 2.50
C VAL A 135 4.40 -3.46 1.46
N GLY A 136 5.15 -4.56 1.35
CA GLY A 136 6.23 -4.71 0.39
C GLY A 136 5.81 -4.51 -1.08
N CYS A 137 4.62 -4.93 -1.50
CA CYS A 137 4.17 -4.71 -2.89
C CYS A 137 3.49 -3.35 -3.12
N CYS A 138 2.92 -2.72 -2.10
CA CYS A 138 2.07 -1.54 -2.24
C CYS A 138 2.67 -0.24 -1.66
N TRP A 139 3.75 -0.29 -0.87
CA TRP A 139 4.28 0.88 -0.15
C TRP A 139 4.60 2.06 -1.08
N ALA A 140 5.16 1.80 -2.26
CA ALA A 140 5.55 2.85 -3.19
C ALA A 140 4.32 3.56 -3.80
N LEU A 141 3.23 2.81 -4.04
CA LEU A 141 1.96 3.40 -4.46
C LEU A 141 1.28 4.17 -3.32
N MET A 142 1.40 3.67 -2.08
CA MET A 142 0.94 4.40 -0.89
C MET A 142 1.72 5.70 -0.67
N ALA A 143 3.01 5.73 -0.99
CA ALA A 143 3.82 6.94 -0.91
C ALA A 143 3.32 8.05 -1.86
N LEU A 144 2.62 7.72 -2.95
CA LEU A 144 2.00 8.72 -3.83
C LEU A 144 0.93 9.56 -3.13
N ALA A 145 0.36 9.09 -2.01
CA ALA A 145 -0.56 9.90 -1.21
C ALA A 145 0.11 11.17 -0.64
N LEU A 146 1.44 11.19 -0.48
CA LEU A 146 2.22 12.39 -0.15
C LEU A 146 2.28 13.39 -1.33
N ALA A 147 2.23 12.89 -2.57
CA ALA A 147 2.37 13.70 -3.77
C ALA A 147 1.06 14.31 -4.23
N VAL A 148 0.02 13.50 -4.35
CA VAL A 148 -1.26 13.92 -4.98
C VAL A 148 -2.33 14.31 -3.95
N GLY A 149 -2.08 14.03 -2.66
CA GLY A 149 -2.95 14.42 -1.55
C GLY A 149 -3.88 13.34 -1.06
N MET A 150 -3.96 13.26 0.27
CA MET A 150 -4.80 12.30 1.01
C MET A 150 -6.28 12.68 1.05
N ILE A 151 -6.68 13.82 0.46
CA ILE A 151 -8.06 14.34 0.52
C ILE A 151 -8.76 14.23 -0.85
N ASP A 152 -7.99 14.01 -1.93
CA ASP A 152 -8.59 13.75 -3.22
C ASP A 152 -9.14 12.32 -3.27
N LEU A 153 -10.45 12.21 -2.99
CA LEU A 153 -11.20 10.96 -3.01
C LEU A 153 -11.07 10.23 -4.36
N LEU A 154 -10.91 10.95 -5.47
CA LEU A 154 -10.73 10.36 -6.79
C LEU A 154 -9.37 9.67 -6.88
N TRP A 155 -8.29 10.34 -6.45
CA TRP A 155 -6.95 9.74 -6.45
C TRP A 155 -6.82 8.58 -5.46
N MET A 156 -7.38 8.71 -4.26
CA MET A 156 -7.43 7.60 -3.29
C MET A 156 -8.20 6.41 -3.87
N GLY A 157 -9.37 6.65 -4.45
CA GLY A 157 -10.17 5.61 -5.09
C GLY A 157 -9.44 4.94 -6.25
N LEU A 158 -8.75 5.71 -7.09
CA LEU A 158 -7.97 5.19 -8.21
C LEU A 158 -6.79 4.34 -7.74
N LEU A 159 -6.00 4.84 -6.78
CA LEU A 159 -4.88 4.09 -6.20
C LEU A 159 -5.36 2.79 -5.56
N MET A 160 -6.45 2.84 -4.80
CA MET A 160 -7.09 1.67 -4.20
C MET A 160 -7.53 0.68 -5.28
N ALA A 161 -8.24 1.13 -6.31
CA ALA A 161 -8.72 0.28 -7.40
C ALA A 161 -7.55 -0.41 -8.11
N VAL A 162 -6.47 0.31 -8.37
CA VAL A 162 -5.24 -0.22 -8.96
C VAL A 162 -4.61 -1.28 -8.05
N MET A 163 -4.42 -1.01 -6.76
CA MET A 163 -3.82 -1.96 -5.82
C MET A 163 -4.68 -3.22 -5.65
N VAL A 164 -6.00 -3.07 -5.58
CA VAL A 164 -6.94 -4.20 -5.58
C VAL A 164 -6.85 -4.97 -6.89
N ALA A 165 -6.80 -4.29 -8.05
CA ALA A 165 -6.68 -4.95 -9.34
C ALA A 165 -5.38 -5.76 -9.46
N GLU A 166 -4.25 -5.21 -9.02
CA GLU A 166 -2.96 -5.91 -9.03
C GLU A 166 -2.97 -7.17 -8.14
N THR A 167 -3.60 -7.08 -6.97
CA THR A 167 -3.57 -8.13 -5.93
C THR A 167 -4.69 -9.16 -6.05
N THR A 168 -5.80 -8.85 -6.72
CA THR A 168 -6.99 -9.75 -6.77
C THR A 168 -7.29 -10.30 -8.16
N LEU A 169 -6.95 -9.58 -9.25
CA LEU A 169 -7.29 -10.04 -10.59
C LEU A 169 -6.28 -11.08 -11.08
N PRO A 170 -6.70 -12.09 -11.88
CA PRO A 170 -5.82 -13.14 -12.40
C PRO A 170 -4.74 -12.58 -13.36
N PHE A 171 -4.99 -11.43 -13.98
CA PHE A 171 -4.03 -10.72 -14.84
C PHE A 171 -3.33 -9.54 -14.14
N GLY A 172 -3.46 -9.38 -12.82
CA GLY A 172 -2.93 -8.23 -12.07
C GLY A 172 -1.43 -7.96 -12.27
N ALA A 173 -0.58 -9.00 -12.35
CA ALA A 173 0.85 -8.83 -12.65
C ALA A 173 1.13 -8.21 -14.03
N ARG A 174 0.22 -8.37 -14.99
CA ARG A 174 0.35 -7.71 -16.31
C ARG A 174 -0.02 -6.23 -16.25
N LEU A 175 -0.78 -5.81 -15.23
CA LEU A 175 -1.15 -4.41 -15.02
C LEU A 175 -0.02 -3.59 -14.38
N THR A 176 0.89 -4.25 -13.67
CA THR A 176 2.05 -3.62 -12.99
C THR A 176 2.96 -2.86 -13.97
N ARG A 177 3.31 -3.45 -15.12
CA ARG A 177 4.18 -2.81 -16.12
C ARG A 177 3.56 -1.57 -16.79
N PRO A 178 2.34 -1.63 -17.36
CA PRO A 178 1.71 -0.44 -17.93
C PRO A 178 1.50 0.65 -16.88
N LEU A 179 1.16 0.29 -15.64
CA LEU A 179 1.09 1.24 -14.52
C LEU A 179 2.45 1.91 -14.24
N GLY A 180 3.54 1.14 -14.30
CA GLY A 180 4.89 1.71 -14.20
C GLY A 180 5.16 2.75 -15.26
N PHE A 181 4.84 2.44 -16.53
CA PHE A 181 5.00 3.39 -17.62
C PHE A 181 4.13 4.63 -17.42
N THR A 182 2.85 4.48 -17.06
CA THR A 182 1.96 5.63 -16.86
C THR A 182 2.46 6.55 -15.74
N LEU A 183 2.92 6.00 -14.62
CA LEU A 183 3.49 6.78 -13.51
C LEU A 183 4.77 7.51 -13.91
N LEU A 184 5.68 6.86 -14.66
CA LEU A 184 6.90 7.50 -15.17
C LEU A 184 6.57 8.62 -16.15
N THR A 185 5.65 8.39 -17.10
CA THR A 185 5.22 9.42 -18.05
C THR A 185 4.53 10.59 -17.36
N ALA A 186 3.70 10.33 -16.34
CA ALA A 186 3.06 11.37 -15.55
C ALA A 186 4.09 12.20 -14.78
N GLY A 187 5.10 11.56 -14.16
CA GLY A 187 6.19 12.26 -13.48
C GLY A 187 6.99 13.15 -14.42
N ALA A 188 7.33 12.64 -15.61
CA ALA A 188 8.01 13.43 -16.64
C ALA A 188 7.15 14.61 -17.12
N ALA A 189 5.85 14.38 -17.34
CA ALA A 189 4.93 15.44 -17.75
C ALA A 189 4.81 16.54 -16.69
N VAL A 190 4.75 16.20 -15.40
CA VAL A 190 4.73 17.19 -14.29
C VAL A 190 5.99 18.05 -14.31
N LEU A 191 7.18 17.45 -14.50
CA LEU A 191 8.43 18.22 -14.62
C LEU A 191 8.41 19.16 -15.81
N VAL A 192 8.01 18.66 -16.99
CA VAL A 192 7.96 19.47 -18.21
C VAL A 192 6.95 20.61 -18.07
N MET A 193 5.74 20.34 -17.59
CA MET A 193 4.72 21.37 -17.37
C MET A 193 5.17 22.42 -16.36
N SER A 194 5.91 22.03 -15.32
CA SER A 194 6.40 22.98 -14.32
C SER A 194 7.40 24.00 -14.88
N GLN A 195 8.06 23.69 -16.01
CA GLN A 195 8.96 24.63 -16.69
C GLN A 195 8.21 25.72 -17.48
N PHE A 196 6.94 25.50 -17.81
CA PHE A 196 6.12 26.46 -18.56
C PHE A 196 5.27 27.37 -17.65
N VAL A 197 5.12 27.00 -16.37
CA VAL A 197 4.30 27.72 -15.38
C VAL A 197 5.14 28.67 -14.50
N ASN A 198 6.46 28.49 -14.46
CA ASN A 198 7.43 29.42 -13.86
C ASN A 198 7.95 30.43 -14.88
#